data_AF-A0A5P8U0Z0-F1
#
_entry.id   AF-A0A5P8U0Z0-F1
#
_cell.length_a   1.000
_cell.length_b   1.000
_cell.length_c   1.000
_cell.angle_alpha   90.00
_cell.angle_beta   90.00
_cell.angle_gamma   90.00
#
_symmetry.space_group_name_H-M   'P 1'
#
loop_
_entity.id
_entity.type
_entity.pdbx_description
1 polymer ?
#
loop_
_entity_poly.entity_id
_entity_poly.type
_entity_poly.pdbx_seq_one_letter_code
_entity_poly.pdbx_strand_id
1 'polypeptide(L)'
;GNKDGVGGVYNFVTKRGLCAGAYAKISWTQVETGSAITWKYPSCILMGDHSIGEFYSVAVTKNRQQADTGTKMIHLGKHTKSRIVAKGIAAGQSNNSYRGLVKITPGAAQATNFSQCDSLLIGNSCGAHTFPYIVVSHPTGQVAHEATTS
;
A
#
# COMPACT_ATOMS: atom_id res chain seq x y z
N GLY A 1 -0.18 -6.60 -21.08
CA GLY A 1 -0.29 -7.40 -22.29
C GLY A 1 -1.39 -6.89 -23.18
N ASN A 2 -1.58 -7.54 -24.32
CA ASN A 2 -2.71 -7.28 -25.21
C ASN A 2 -4.04 -7.73 -24.56
N LYS A 3 -5.15 -7.57 -25.29
CA LYS A 3 -6.51 -7.93 -24.83
C LYS A 3 -6.66 -9.40 -24.44
N ASP A 4 -5.86 -10.29 -25.04
CA ASP A 4 -5.92 -11.73 -24.81
C ASP A 4 -5.01 -12.19 -23.66
N GLY A 5 -4.22 -11.27 -23.08
CA GLY A 5 -3.28 -11.53 -21.99
C GLY A 5 -1.86 -11.86 -22.45
N VAL A 6 -1.56 -11.75 -23.74
CA VAL A 6 -0.25 -12.08 -24.33
C VAL A 6 0.69 -10.86 -24.25
N GLY A 7 1.92 -11.10 -23.80
CA GLY A 7 2.98 -10.09 -23.70
C GLY A 7 2.78 -9.02 -22.63
N GLY A 8 3.57 -7.94 -22.70
CA GLY A 8 3.58 -6.84 -21.74
C GLY A 8 4.70 -6.93 -20.70
N VAL A 9 4.77 -5.93 -19.83
CA VAL A 9 5.88 -5.75 -18.89
C VAL A 9 5.57 -6.39 -17.54
N TYR A 10 6.57 -7.03 -16.93
CA TYR A 10 6.55 -7.46 -15.54
C TYR A 10 7.25 -6.41 -14.66
N ASN A 11 6.49 -5.78 -13.77
CA ASN A 11 6.94 -4.68 -12.95
C ASN A 11 7.15 -5.14 -11.51
N PHE A 12 8.28 -5.79 -11.27
CA PHE A 12 8.68 -6.30 -9.95
C PHE A 12 9.70 -5.37 -9.33
N VAL A 13 9.28 -4.55 -8.36
CA VAL A 13 10.15 -3.51 -7.81
C VAL A 13 10.12 -3.52 -6.29
N THR A 14 11.31 -3.42 -5.70
CA THR A 14 11.49 -3.16 -4.27
C THR A 14 11.92 -1.71 -4.07
N LYS A 15 11.06 -0.91 -3.42
CA LYS A 15 11.40 0.44 -2.95
C LYS A 15 11.32 0.48 -1.43
N ARG A 16 12.31 1.09 -0.78
CA ARG A 16 12.36 1.19 0.68
C ARG A 16 12.96 2.53 1.11
N GLY A 17 12.26 3.23 1.98
CA GLY A 17 12.68 4.46 2.62
C GLY A 17 12.95 4.23 4.11
N LEU A 18 14.03 4.82 4.61
CA LEU A 18 14.40 4.80 6.02
C LEU A 18 14.30 6.22 6.59
N CYS A 19 13.34 6.46 7.46
CA CYS A 19 13.27 7.69 8.26
C CYS A 19 14.19 7.51 9.48
N ALA A 20 15.50 7.68 9.27
CA ALA A 20 16.51 7.45 10.31
C ALA A 20 16.49 8.52 11.42
N GLY A 21 16.34 9.79 11.04
CA GLY A 21 16.39 10.92 11.97
C GLY A 21 15.05 11.19 12.68
N ALA A 22 15.12 11.84 13.84
CA ALA A 22 13.93 12.38 14.49
C ALA A 22 13.21 13.35 13.54
N TYR A 23 11.87 13.32 13.54
CA TYR A 23 11.02 14.12 12.65
C TYR A 23 11.24 13.89 11.14
N ALA A 24 11.99 12.87 10.73
CA ALA A 24 12.18 12.55 9.32
C ALA A 24 10.85 12.15 8.66
N LYS A 25 10.64 12.59 7.43
CA LYS A 25 9.41 12.34 6.66
C LYS A 25 9.73 11.73 5.31
N ILE A 26 8.99 10.67 4.95
CA ILE A 26 8.98 10.10 3.60
C ILE A 26 7.53 10.04 3.12
N SER A 27 7.31 10.49 1.89
CA SER A 27 6.00 10.46 1.22
C SER A 27 6.15 9.79 -0.13
N TRP A 28 5.49 8.65 -0.30
CA TRP A 28 5.43 7.92 -1.56
C TRP A 28 4.16 8.31 -2.32
N THR A 29 4.32 8.73 -3.56
CA THR A 29 3.19 8.99 -4.48
C THR A 29 3.42 8.21 -5.76
N GLN A 30 2.43 7.40 -6.15
CA GLN A 30 2.53 6.59 -7.37
C GLN A 30 1.20 6.50 -8.13
N VAL A 31 1.34 6.35 -9.45
CA VAL A 31 0.27 6.00 -10.38
C VAL A 31 0.76 4.84 -11.23
N GLU A 32 0.03 3.73 -11.20
CA GLU A 32 0.42 2.47 -11.84
C GLU A 32 -0.57 2.05 -12.91
N THR A 33 -0.05 1.80 -14.12
CA THR A 33 -0.84 1.41 -15.29
C THR A 33 0.00 0.62 -16.30
N GLY A 34 -0.65 -0.19 -17.14
CA GLY A 34 -0.07 -0.73 -18.37
C GLY A 34 0.72 -2.05 -18.25
N SER A 35 1.25 -2.37 -17.07
CA SER A 35 2.00 -3.63 -16.86
C SER A 35 1.10 -4.86 -16.98
N ALA A 36 1.63 -5.98 -17.46
CA ALA A 36 0.91 -7.26 -17.46
C ALA A 36 0.74 -7.78 -16.04
N ILE A 37 1.85 -7.74 -15.27
CA ILE A 37 1.87 -8.06 -13.85
C ILE A 37 2.63 -6.95 -13.14
N THR A 38 2.04 -6.42 -12.07
CA THR A 38 2.71 -5.47 -11.17
C THR A 38 2.84 -6.07 -9.79
N TRP A 39 4.04 -6.05 -9.23
CA TRP A 39 4.29 -6.52 -7.86
C TRP A 39 5.19 -5.55 -7.11
N LYS A 40 4.61 -4.73 -6.23
CA LYS A 40 5.34 -3.63 -5.58
C LYS A 40 4.84 -3.31 -4.18
N TYR A 41 5.82 -3.09 -3.29
CA TYR A 41 5.59 -2.73 -1.90
C TYR A 41 6.53 -1.61 -1.42
N PRO A 42 6.39 -0.37 -1.90
CA PRO A 42 7.13 0.76 -1.32
C PRO A 42 6.96 0.79 0.19
N SER A 43 8.08 0.81 0.91
CA SER A 43 8.07 0.63 2.37
C SER A 43 8.67 1.84 3.07
N CYS A 44 8.14 2.18 4.25
CA CYS A 44 8.74 3.15 5.16
C CYS A 44 9.16 2.45 6.45
N ILE A 45 10.42 2.59 6.82
CA ILE A 45 10.94 2.23 8.14
C ILE A 45 11.04 3.52 8.95
N LEU A 46 10.14 3.67 9.93
CA LEU A 46 10.01 4.83 10.80
C LEU A 46 10.87 4.61 12.04
N MET A 47 12.18 4.87 11.90
CA MET A 47 13.18 4.61 12.93
C MET A 47 13.29 5.75 13.93
N GLY A 48 13.37 7.00 13.45
CA GLY A 48 13.47 8.16 14.31
C GLY A 48 12.15 8.46 15.03
N ASP A 49 12.26 8.98 16.24
CA ASP A 49 11.11 9.48 16.99
C ASP A 49 10.40 10.60 16.21
N HIS A 50 9.08 10.64 16.30
CA HIS A 50 8.22 11.57 15.55
C HIS A 50 8.31 11.45 14.01
N SER A 51 8.94 10.41 13.47
CA SER A 51 9.03 10.23 12.02
C SER A 51 7.67 9.92 11.37
N ILE A 52 7.53 10.33 10.11
CA ILE A 52 6.27 10.30 9.36
C ILE A 52 6.45 9.52 8.06
N GLY A 53 5.54 8.57 7.81
CA GLY A 53 5.46 7.80 6.57
C GLY A 53 4.13 7.99 5.86
N GLU A 54 4.14 8.48 4.63
CA GLU A 54 2.94 8.63 3.83
C GLU A 54 3.02 7.77 2.56
N PHE A 55 1.88 7.23 2.14
CA PHE A 55 1.76 6.48 0.90
C PHE A 55 0.43 6.80 0.22
N TYR A 56 0.53 7.28 -1.03
CA TYR A 56 -0.58 7.58 -1.91
C TYR A 56 -0.42 6.79 -3.20
N SER A 57 -1.40 5.97 -3.54
CA SER A 57 -1.33 5.11 -4.72
C SER A 57 -2.64 5.09 -5.49
N VAL A 58 -2.54 5.22 -6.81
CA VAL A 58 -3.60 4.87 -7.75
C VAL A 58 -3.11 3.72 -8.62
N ALA A 59 -3.82 2.60 -8.62
CA ALA A 59 -3.49 1.44 -9.45
C ALA A 59 -4.64 1.13 -10.39
N VAL A 60 -4.39 1.14 -11.70
CA VAL A 60 -5.40 0.86 -12.73
C VAL A 60 -5.03 -0.42 -13.48
N THR A 61 -5.98 -1.34 -13.55
CA THR A 61 -5.84 -2.59 -14.32
C THR A 61 -6.98 -2.73 -15.32
N LYS A 62 -6.67 -3.25 -16.51
CA LYS A 62 -7.62 -3.51 -17.60
C LYS A 62 -7.29 -4.82 -18.31
N ASN A 63 -8.24 -5.37 -19.07
CA ASN A 63 -8.08 -6.59 -19.85
C ASN A 63 -7.76 -7.77 -18.92
N ARG A 64 -6.60 -8.43 -19.06
CA ARG A 64 -6.14 -9.52 -18.20
C ARG A 64 -4.94 -9.14 -17.33
N GLN A 65 -4.76 -7.85 -17.06
CA GLN A 65 -3.69 -7.37 -16.21
C GLN A 65 -3.91 -7.81 -14.76
N GLN A 66 -2.80 -8.00 -14.05
CA GLN A 66 -2.78 -8.34 -12.63
C GLN A 66 -1.92 -7.33 -11.88
N ALA A 67 -2.42 -6.85 -10.75
CA ALA A 67 -1.65 -5.99 -9.86
C ALA A 67 -1.76 -6.53 -8.42
N ASP A 68 -0.62 -6.78 -7.78
CA ASP A 68 -0.52 -6.91 -6.32
C ASP A 68 0.39 -5.77 -5.84
N THR A 69 -0.26 -4.73 -5.31
CA THR A 69 0.42 -3.49 -4.93
C THR A 69 0.04 -3.08 -3.52
N GLY A 70 0.92 -2.37 -2.84
CA GLY A 70 0.58 -1.74 -1.58
C GLY A 70 1.82 -1.23 -0.91
N THR A 71 1.85 -1.24 0.42
CA THR A 71 2.94 -0.60 1.17
C THR A 71 3.22 -1.34 2.47
N LYS A 72 4.40 -1.11 3.04
CA LYS A 72 4.76 -1.60 4.38
C LYS A 72 5.18 -0.42 5.24
N MET A 73 4.41 -0.12 6.27
CA MET A 73 4.73 0.89 7.29
C MET A 73 5.24 0.17 8.54
N ILE A 74 6.51 0.37 8.87
CA ILE A 74 7.16 -0.28 10.01
C ILE A 74 7.53 0.80 11.03
N HIS A 75 6.82 0.83 12.15
CA HIS A 75 7.02 1.78 13.24
C HIS A 75 8.00 1.22 14.27
N LEU A 76 9.13 1.90 14.44
CA LEU A 76 10.17 1.58 15.43
C LEU A 76 10.30 2.68 16.48
N GLY A 77 10.35 3.96 16.04
CA GLY A 77 10.45 5.12 16.92
C GLY A 77 9.15 5.47 17.64
N LYS A 78 9.25 6.26 18.70
CA LYS A 78 8.12 6.79 19.48
C LYS A 78 7.38 7.87 18.69
N HIS A 79 6.09 8.02 18.93
CA HIS A 79 5.21 9.03 18.32
C HIS A 79 5.25 9.05 16.77
N THR A 80 5.60 7.93 16.15
CA THR A 80 5.69 7.81 14.70
C THR A 80 4.30 7.75 14.08
N LYS A 81 4.13 8.39 12.93
CA LYS A 81 2.82 8.48 12.25
C LYS A 81 2.89 7.90 10.85
N SER A 82 1.86 7.18 10.43
CA SER A 82 1.73 6.79 9.04
C SER A 82 0.33 6.99 8.47
N ARG A 83 0.28 7.38 7.19
CA ARG A 83 -0.97 7.52 6.43
C ARG A 83 -0.85 6.74 5.13
N ILE A 84 -1.83 5.87 4.87
CA ILE A 84 -1.94 5.09 3.66
C ILE A 84 -3.26 5.45 2.98
N VAL A 85 -3.20 5.87 1.72
CA VAL A 85 -4.36 6.06 0.84
C VAL A 85 -4.09 5.31 -0.45
N ALA A 86 -4.84 4.24 -0.67
CA ALA A 86 -4.74 3.41 -1.87
C ALA A 86 -6.08 3.40 -2.59
N LYS A 87 -6.05 3.69 -3.90
CA LYS A 87 -7.20 3.63 -4.79
C LYS A 87 -6.92 2.64 -5.91
N GLY A 88 -7.67 1.54 -5.93
CA GLY A 88 -7.61 0.51 -6.95
C GLY A 88 -8.75 0.65 -7.95
N ILE A 89 -8.46 0.55 -9.24
CA ILE A 89 -9.46 0.50 -10.31
C ILE A 89 -9.24 -0.80 -11.09
N ALA A 90 -10.27 -1.63 -11.18
CA ALA A 90 -10.26 -2.87 -11.94
C ALA A 90 -11.31 -2.79 -13.07
N ALA A 91 -10.96 -3.25 -14.27
CA ALA A 91 -11.84 -3.16 -15.44
C ALA A 91 -11.65 -4.35 -16.39
N GLY A 92 -12.72 -4.75 -17.08
CA GLY A 92 -12.68 -5.88 -18.01
C GLY A 92 -12.57 -7.21 -17.27
N GLN A 93 -11.48 -7.97 -17.46
CA GLN A 93 -11.21 -9.26 -16.81
C GLN A 93 -10.00 -9.19 -15.87
N SER A 94 -9.66 -7.99 -15.39
CA SER A 94 -8.43 -7.74 -14.65
C SER A 94 -8.60 -8.03 -13.17
N ASN A 95 -7.48 -8.25 -12.48
CA ASN A 95 -7.45 -8.42 -11.03
C ASN A 95 -6.54 -7.38 -10.40
N ASN A 96 -7.09 -6.59 -9.48
CA ASN A 96 -6.37 -5.58 -8.72
C ASN A 96 -6.41 -5.93 -7.23
N SER A 97 -5.24 -6.16 -6.65
CA SER A 97 -5.08 -6.50 -5.25
C SER A 97 -4.28 -5.42 -4.54
N TYR A 98 -4.87 -4.84 -3.50
CA TYR A 98 -4.13 -4.09 -2.51
C TYR A 98 -3.61 -5.04 -1.42
N ARG A 99 -2.31 -4.96 -1.09
CA ARG A 99 -1.71 -5.70 0.03
C ARG A 99 -0.81 -4.79 0.85
N GLY A 100 -1.24 -4.52 2.09
CA GLY A 100 -0.56 -3.61 2.99
C GLY A 100 -0.07 -4.29 4.26
N LEU A 101 1.05 -3.83 4.83
CA LEU A 101 1.48 -4.17 6.18
C LEU A 101 1.62 -2.91 7.03
N VAL A 102 0.99 -2.90 8.20
CA VAL A 102 1.26 -1.93 9.27
C VAL A 102 1.80 -2.70 10.45
N LYS A 103 3.04 -2.40 10.85
CA LYS A 103 3.71 -3.04 11.99
C LYS A 103 4.11 -1.99 13.01
N ILE A 104 3.55 -2.08 14.22
CA ILE A 104 3.96 -1.30 15.39
C ILE A 104 4.77 -2.22 16.30
N THR A 105 6.06 -1.92 16.48
CA THR A 105 6.95 -2.71 17.34
C THR A 105 6.81 -2.36 18.82
N PRO A 106 7.28 -3.20 19.75
CA PRO A 106 7.20 -2.94 21.19
C PRO A 106 7.87 -1.65 21.67
N GLY A 107 8.81 -1.07 20.89
CA GLY A 107 9.47 0.21 21.23
C GLY A 107 8.72 1.46 20.73
N ALA A 108 7.75 1.29 19.83
CA ALA A 108 7.07 2.38 19.13
C ALA A 108 5.88 2.94 19.94
N ALA A 109 6.18 3.55 21.08
CA ALA A 109 5.17 4.15 21.95
C ALA A 109 4.38 5.24 21.23
N GLN A 110 3.06 5.28 21.42
CA GLN A 110 2.15 6.26 20.82
C GLN A 110 2.26 6.37 19.27
N ALA A 111 2.63 5.28 18.61
CA ALA A 111 2.60 5.20 17.16
C ALA A 111 1.17 5.21 16.63
N THR A 112 0.91 5.92 15.54
CA THR A 112 -0.41 5.99 14.92
C THR A 112 -0.37 5.64 13.43
N ASN A 113 -1.40 4.94 12.96
CA ASN A 113 -1.63 4.67 11.55
C ASN A 113 -3.10 4.95 11.19
N PHE A 114 -3.28 5.55 10.00
CA PHE A 114 -4.56 5.59 9.30
C PHE A 114 -4.39 5.04 7.89
N SER A 115 -5.21 4.05 7.54
CA SER A 115 -5.18 3.38 6.24
C SER A 115 -6.55 3.42 5.58
N GLN A 116 -6.63 3.93 4.35
CA GLN A 116 -7.83 3.99 3.53
C GLN A 116 -7.58 3.28 2.21
N CYS A 117 -8.38 2.26 1.92
CA CYS A 117 -8.26 1.42 0.72
C CYS A 117 -9.58 1.41 -0.06
N ASP A 118 -9.66 2.20 -1.12
CA ASP A 118 -10.87 2.26 -1.96
C ASP A 118 -10.65 1.44 -3.24
N SER A 119 -11.65 0.66 -3.62
CA SER A 119 -11.66 -0.12 -4.86
C SER A 119 -12.86 0.26 -5.71
N LEU A 120 -12.64 0.48 -7.00
CA LEU A 120 -13.68 0.73 -8.00
C LEU A 120 -13.67 -0.39 -9.05
N LEU A 121 -14.80 -1.05 -9.24
CA LEU A 121 -14.96 -2.11 -10.25
C LEU A 121 -15.74 -1.57 -11.46
N ILE A 122 -15.18 -1.73 -12.65
CA ILE A 122 -15.80 -1.34 -13.91
C ILE A 122 -16.16 -2.60 -14.70
N GLY A 123 -17.40 -3.04 -14.52
CA GLY A 123 -17.98 -4.22 -15.14
C GLY A 123 -17.95 -5.47 -14.26
N ASN A 124 -18.56 -6.55 -14.76
CA ASN A 124 -18.97 -7.69 -13.92
C ASN A 124 -17.97 -8.86 -13.93
N SER A 125 -16.82 -8.69 -14.59
CA SER A 125 -15.84 -9.75 -14.80
C SER A 125 -14.45 -9.42 -14.24
N CYS A 126 -14.31 -8.28 -13.56
CA CYS A 126 -13.07 -7.86 -12.92
C CYS A 126 -13.10 -8.16 -11.42
N GLY A 127 -11.92 -8.26 -10.81
CA GLY A 127 -11.75 -8.49 -9.38
C GLY A 127 -10.99 -7.36 -8.71
N ALA A 128 -11.47 -6.93 -7.55
CA ALA A 128 -10.74 -6.08 -6.63
C ALA A 128 -10.62 -6.77 -5.27
N HIS A 129 -9.42 -6.79 -4.70
CA HIS A 129 -9.11 -7.50 -3.46
C HIS A 129 -8.31 -6.61 -2.52
N THR A 130 -8.56 -6.72 -1.22
CA THR A 130 -7.86 -5.95 -0.18
C THR A 130 -7.36 -6.90 0.89
N PHE A 131 -6.04 -6.95 1.09
CA PHE A 131 -5.36 -7.83 2.04
C PHE A 131 -4.55 -7.01 3.06
N PRO A 132 -5.18 -6.49 4.12
CA PRO A 132 -4.48 -5.76 5.17
C PRO A 132 -3.80 -6.71 6.15
N TYR A 133 -2.55 -6.42 6.49
CA TYR A 133 -1.81 -7.07 7.57
C TYR A 133 -1.52 -6.03 8.65
N ILE A 134 -2.02 -6.27 9.85
CA ILE A 134 -1.87 -5.36 10.99
C ILE A 134 -1.23 -6.14 12.13
N VAL A 135 -0.07 -5.68 12.59
CA VAL A 135 0.67 -6.27 13.72
C VAL A 135 0.98 -5.15 14.70
N VAL A 136 0.29 -5.13 15.84
CA VAL A 136 0.47 -4.11 16.88
C VAL A 136 1.02 -4.77 18.13
N SER A 137 2.26 -4.44 18.48
CA SER A 137 2.96 -5.02 19.63
C SER A 137 3.26 -4.02 20.74
N HIS A 138 2.67 -2.82 20.69
CA HIS A 138 2.75 -1.82 21.77
C HIS A 138 1.34 -1.41 22.22
N PRO A 139 1.03 -1.39 23.53
CA PRO A 139 -0.33 -1.11 24.04
C PRO A 139 -0.87 0.31 23.76
N THR A 140 0.00 1.27 23.41
CA THR A 140 -0.40 2.66 23.10
C THR A 140 -0.47 2.92 21.60
N GLY A 141 -0.18 1.91 20.78
CA GLY A 141 -0.26 2.01 19.32
C GLY A 141 -1.72 2.06 18.85
N GLN A 142 -2.02 2.97 17.93
CA GLN A 142 -3.37 3.14 17.37
C GLN A 142 -3.33 2.87 15.86
N VAL A 143 -4.20 2.00 15.37
CA VAL A 143 -4.31 1.67 13.95
C VAL A 143 -5.78 1.73 13.56
N ALA A 144 -6.09 2.51 12.52
CA ALA A 144 -7.38 2.52 11.87
C ALA A 144 -7.22 2.08 10.42
N HIS A 145 -8.08 1.18 9.97
CA HIS A 145 -8.12 0.70 8.59
C HIS A 145 -9.55 0.71 8.08
N GLU A 146 -9.78 1.43 6.99
CA GLU A 146 -11.04 1.44 6.25
C GLU A 146 -10.82 0.92 4.83
N ALA A 147 -11.80 0.16 4.33
CA ALA A 147 -11.82 -0.31 2.97
C ALA A 147 -13.22 -0.18 2.37
N THR A 148 -13.32 0.42 1.20
CA THR A 148 -14.58 0.65 0.50
C THR A 148 -14.52 0.05 -0.90
N THR A 149 -15.63 -0.54 -1.36
CA THR A 149 -15.78 -1.02 -2.73
C THR A 149 -16.92 -0.26 -3.40
N SER A 150 -16.73 0.15 -4.65
CA SER A 150 -17.68 0.94 -5.46
C SER A 150 -17.78 0.42 -6.89
#